data_AF-A0A2L2Y9A9-F1
#
_entry.id   AF-A0A2L2Y9A9-F1
#
_cell.length_a   1.000
_cell.length_b   1.000
_cell.length_c   1.000
_cell.angle_alpha   90.00
_cell.angle_beta   90.00
_cell.angle_gamma   90.00
#
_symmetry.space_group_name_H-M   'P 1'
#
loop_
_entity.id
_entity.type
_entity.pdbx_description
1 polymer ?
#
loop_
_entity_poly.entity_id
_entity_poly.type
_entity_poly.pdbx_seq_one_letter_code
_entity_poly.pdbx_strand_id
1 'polypeptide(L)'
;KRCSTQIDCGDNECCVGSRFRSGKCKKLTIEGCRCSSGNTEIFGKYRFACPCAEGLSCVPNNVTPNKYGKVRYNERCRAPSVSTLPPTEAETEEEPKLDSDESTEENTEEKR
;
A
#
# COMPACT_ATOMS: atom_id res chain seq x y z
N LYS A 1 -0.22 17.71 4.95
CA LYS A 1 -1.42 18.34 5.55
C LYS A 1 -1.41 18.11 7.07
N ARG A 2 -1.90 19.03 7.92
CA ARG A 2 -2.22 18.75 9.34
C ARG A 2 -3.70 18.37 9.47
N CYS A 3 -4.06 17.67 10.53
CA CYS A 3 -5.42 17.22 10.79
C CYS A 3 -5.75 17.26 12.29
N SER A 4 -7.02 17.43 12.61
CA SER A 4 -7.58 17.27 13.95
C SER A 4 -8.41 15.98 14.05
N THR A 5 -8.99 15.53 12.93
CA THR A 5 -9.81 14.34 12.76
C THR A 5 -9.51 13.68 11.41
N GLN A 6 -10.04 12.48 11.18
CA GLN A 6 -9.97 11.79 9.89
C GLN A 6 -10.56 12.61 8.73
N ILE A 7 -11.62 13.39 8.98
CA ILE A 7 -12.35 14.23 8.00
C ILE A 7 -11.47 15.36 7.42
N ASP A 8 -10.41 15.77 8.13
CA ASP A 8 -9.44 16.74 7.61
C ASP A 8 -8.54 16.16 6.50
N CYS A 9 -8.50 14.84 6.33
CA CYS A 9 -7.67 14.13 5.36
C CYS A 9 -8.51 13.64 4.16
N GLY A 10 -7.87 13.38 3.01
CA GLY A 10 -8.58 12.79 1.86
C GLY A 10 -8.90 11.30 2.07
N ASP A 11 -9.72 10.73 1.21
CA ASP A 11 -10.20 9.33 1.34
C ASP A 11 -9.05 8.31 1.35
N ASN A 12 -7.99 8.60 0.59
CA ASN A 12 -6.75 7.81 0.52
C ASN A 12 -5.68 8.21 1.57
N GLU A 13 -6.07 8.98 2.59
CA GLU A 13 -5.22 9.41 3.70
C GLU A 13 -5.86 9.07 5.05
N CYS A 14 -5.05 9.04 6.11
CA CYS A 14 -5.55 9.02 7.48
C CYS A 14 -4.87 10.05 8.38
N CYS A 15 -5.57 10.47 9.43
CA CYS A 15 -5.00 11.36 10.44
C CYS A 15 -4.17 10.61 11.47
N VAL A 16 -2.82 10.73 11.42
CA VAL A 16 -1.92 10.12 12.40
C VAL A 16 -1.43 11.15 13.42
N GLY A 17 -1.62 10.89 14.71
CA GLY A 17 -1.11 11.74 15.79
C GLY A 17 -1.51 11.31 17.20
N SER A 18 -0.95 11.99 18.21
CA SER A 18 -1.37 11.86 19.60
C SER A 18 -2.66 12.64 19.88
N ARG A 19 -3.50 12.12 20.78
CA ARG A 19 -4.72 12.79 21.31
C ARG A 19 -4.53 14.30 21.51
N PHE A 20 -3.50 14.67 22.28
CA PHE A 20 -3.22 16.03 22.76
C PHE A 20 -2.51 16.97 21.76
N ARG A 21 -2.25 16.56 20.51
CA ARG A 21 -1.61 17.40 19.49
C ARG A 21 -2.33 17.28 18.15
N SER A 22 -2.12 18.26 17.26
CA SER A 22 -2.53 18.14 15.85
C SER A 22 -1.86 16.91 15.23
N GLY A 23 -2.62 16.12 14.50
CA GLY A 23 -2.08 15.04 13.67
C GLY A 23 -1.49 15.57 12.36
N LYS A 24 -0.96 14.65 11.57
CA LYS A 24 -0.60 14.84 10.16
C LYS A 24 -1.35 13.83 9.33
N CYS A 25 -1.93 14.26 8.20
CA CYS A 25 -2.41 13.32 7.21
C CYS A 25 -1.22 12.55 6.65
N LYS A 26 -1.36 11.23 6.58
CA LYS A 26 -0.45 10.32 5.87
C LYS A 26 -1.30 9.49 4.90
N LYS A 27 -0.72 9.04 3.80
CA LYS A 27 -1.39 8.09 2.90
C LYS A 27 -1.70 6.77 3.61
N LEU A 28 -2.76 6.09 3.18
CA LEU A 28 -3.09 4.73 3.63
C LEU A 28 -1.93 3.76 3.36
N THR A 29 -1.88 2.68 4.14
CA THR A 29 -0.79 1.69 4.07
C THR A 29 -1.01 0.78 2.85
N ILE A 30 -0.09 0.86 1.88
CA ILE A 30 -0.12 0.06 0.64
C ILE A 30 0.22 -1.42 0.90
N GLU A 31 0.05 -2.25 -0.12
CA GLU A 31 0.38 -3.68 -0.05
C GLU A 31 1.86 -3.94 0.29
N GLY A 32 2.11 -5.02 1.02
CA GLY A 32 3.45 -5.43 1.48
C GLY A 32 4.00 -4.62 2.65
N CYS A 33 3.49 -3.41 2.89
CA CYS A 33 3.88 -2.58 4.04
C CYS A 33 3.33 -3.13 5.37
N ARG A 34 4.05 -2.81 6.45
CA ARG A 34 3.72 -3.23 7.81
C ARG A 34 2.49 -2.49 8.32
N CYS A 35 1.50 -3.24 8.78
CA CYS A 35 0.32 -2.74 9.47
C CYS A 35 0.35 -3.13 10.95
N SER A 36 -0.68 -2.73 11.71
CA SER A 36 -0.91 -3.24 13.05
C SER A 36 -2.41 -3.30 13.34
N SER A 37 -2.92 -4.50 13.63
CA SER A 37 -4.33 -4.73 13.91
C SER A 37 -4.79 -4.07 15.23
N GLY A 38 -3.86 -3.80 16.15
CA GLY A 38 -4.12 -3.05 17.39
C GLY A 38 -4.04 -1.53 17.27
N ASN A 39 -3.71 -0.97 16.10
CA ASN A 39 -3.68 0.48 15.88
C ASN A 39 -5.07 0.98 15.46
N THR A 40 -5.99 0.98 16.43
CA THR A 40 -7.34 1.53 16.28
C THR A 40 -7.33 3.06 16.27
N GLU A 41 -8.40 3.63 15.70
CA GLU A 41 -8.67 5.05 15.77
C GLU A 41 -9.10 5.45 17.20
N ILE A 42 -8.49 6.51 17.74
CA ILE A 42 -8.71 7.00 19.10
C ILE A 42 -8.96 8.51 19.01
N PHE A 43 -10.22 8.93 19.16
CA PHE A 43 -10.67 10.33 19.07
C PHE A 43 -10.33 10.99 17.72
N GLY A 44 -10.75 10.35 16.61
CA GLY A 44 -10.56 10.92 15.26
C GLY A 44 -9.15 10.72 14.66
N LYS A 45 -8.28 9.96 15.33
CA LYS A 45 -6.83 9.87 15.02
C LYS A 45 -6.27 8.48 15.23
N TYR A 46 -5.39 8.05 14.34
CA TYR A 46 -4.57 6.86 14.53
C TYR A 46 -3.28 7.20 15.29
N ARG A 47 -2.85 6.32 16.20
CA ARG A 47 -1.73 6.61 17.10
C ARG A 47 -0.35 6.41 16.48
N PHE A 48 -0.20 5.41 15.60
CA PHE A 48 1.12 4.99 15.08
C PHE A 48 1.21 4.99 13.55
N ALA A 49 0.25 4.39 12.87
CA ALA A 49 0.23 4.20 11.41
C ALA A 49 -1.16 4.47 10.82
N CYS A 50 -1.30 4.45 9.50
CA CYS A 50 -2.62 4.38 8.88
C CYS A 50 -3.11 2.93 8.77
N PRO A 51 -4.43 2.70 8.66
CA PRO A 51 -4.94 1.41 8.23
C PRO A 51 -4.42 1.07 6.82
N CYS A 52 -4.68 -0.16 6.38
CA CYS A 52 -4.42 -0.54 5.00
C CYS A 52 -5.29 0.27 4.03
N ALA A 53 -4.85 0.41 2.78
CA ALA A 53 -5.66 1.01 1.72
C ALA A 53 -6.98 0.23 1.51
N GLU A 54 -7.95 0.85 0.87
CA GLU A 54 -9.20 0.17 0.52
C GLU A 54 -8.93 -1.11 -0.28
N GLY A 55 -9.69 -2.16 0.02
CA GLY A 55 -9.46 -3.48 -0.56
C GLY A 55 -8.24 -4.24 -0.03
N LEU A 56 -7.47 -3.71 0.94
CA LEU A 56 -6.34 -4.43 1.56
C LEU A 56 -6.65 -4.85 3.01
N SER A 57 -6.25 -6.07 3.39
CA SER A 57 -6.41 -6.61 4.74
C SER A 57 -5.09 -6.67 5.50
N CYS A 58 -5.12 -6.36 6.81
CA CYS A 58 -3.95 -6.47 7.67
C CYS A 58 -3.77 -7.92 8.17
N VAL A 59 -2.88 -8.69 7.51
CA VAL A 59 -2.69 -10.12 7.75
C VAL A 59 -1.40 -10.39 8.54
N PRO A 60 -1.44 -11.14 9.65
CA PRO A 60 -0.24 -11.57 10.38
C PRO A 60 0.57 -12.58 9.57
N ASN A 61 1.88 -12.37 9.44
CA ASN A 61 2.75 -13.35 8.78
C ASN A 61 3.05 -14.56 9.68
N ASN A 62 3.16 -14.35 10.99
CA ASN A 62 3.38 -15.42 11.97
C ASN A 62 2.40 -15.25 13.13
N VAL A 63 1.86 -16.37 13.62
CA VAL A 63 0.98 -16.40 14.80
C VAL A 63 1.50 -17.45 15.77
N THR A 64 2.05 -17.01 16.90
CA THR A 64 2.64 -17.89 17.92
C THR A 64 1.68 -17.98 19.12
N PRO A 65 1.27 -19.18 19.55
CA PRO A 65 0.51 -19.33 20.78
C PRO A 65 1.42 -19.05 22.00
N ASN A 66 0.87 -18.37 23.00
CA ASN A 66 1.47 -18.21 24.33
C ASN A 66 0.42 -18.52 25.42
N LYS A 67 0.84 -18.55 26.70
CA LYS A 67 -0.07 -18.86 27.83
C LYS A 67 -1.21 -17.85 28.07
N TYR A 68 -1.22 -16.73 27.35
CA TYR A 68 -2.20 -15.65 27.45
C TYR A 68 -3.03 -15.47 26.16
N GLY A 69 -2.80 -16.25 25.11
CA GLY A 69 -3.50 -16.15 23.81
C GLY A 69 -2.60 -16.36 22.59
N LYS A 70 -3.05 -15.88 21.43
CA LYS A 70 -2.31 -15.96 20.16
C LYS A 70 -1.62 -14.62 19.88
N VAL A 71 -0.28 -14.60 19.86
CA VAL A 71 0.49 -13.39 19.51
C VAL A 71 0.72 -13.33 18.01
N ARG A 72 0.38 -12.19 17.41
CA ARG A 72 0.53 -11.91 15.98
C ARG A 72 1.82 -11.13 15.73
N TYR A 73 2.64 -11.57 14.80
CA TYR A 73 3.90 -10.94 14.43
C TYR A 73 3.95 -10.62 12.93
N ASN A 74 4.66 -9.53 12.62
CA ASN A 74 4.91 -9.06 11.25
C ASN A 74 3.64 -8.96 10.40
N GLU A 75 2.62 -8.30 10.95
CA GLU A 75 1.37 -7.99 10.23
C GLU A 75 1.67 -7.06 9.04
N ARG A 76 1.16 -7.41 7.85
CA ARG A 76 1.32 -6.64 6.62
C ARG A 76 -0.02 -6.50 5.90
N CYS A 77 -0.20 -5.37 5.20
CA CYS A 77 -1.29 -5.23 4.27
C CYS A 77 -1.08 -6.18 3.09
N ARG A 78 -2.08 -7.00 2.77
CA ARG A 78 -2.15 -7.85 1.58
C ARG A 78 -3.50 -7.67 0.93
N ALA A 79 -3.58 -7.79 -0.38
CA ALA A 79 -4.85 -7.98 -1.04
C ALA A 79 -5.54 -9.24 -0.46
N PRO A 80 -6.88 -9.26 -0.33
CA PRO A 80 -7.59 -10.51 -0.19
C PRO A 80 -7.21 -11.34 -1.43
N SER A 81 -6.56 -12.47 -1.20
CA SER A 81 -6.26 -13.40 -2.28
C SER A 81 -7.60 -13.84 -2.87
N VAL A 82 -7.98 -13.26 -4.01
CA VAL A 82 -9.01 -13.81 -4.87
C VAL A 82 -8.56 -15.23 -5.15
N SER A 83 -9.25 -16.20 -4.55
CA SER A 83 -9.03 -17.60 -4.88
C SER A 83 -9.15 -17.75 -6.38
N THR A 84 -8.20 -18.47 -6.98
CA THR A 84 -8.16 -18.77 -8.39
C THR A 84 -9.49 -19.35 -8.88
N LEU A 85 -10.40 -18.49 -9.32
CA LEU A 85 -11.32 -18.81 -10.37
C LEU A 85 -10.49 -18.73 -11.66
N PRO A 86 -10.49 -19.78 -12.50
CA PRO A 86 -9.76 -19.72 -13.76
C PRO A 86 -10.30 -18.55 -14.60
N PRO A 87 -9.47 -17.91 -15.45
CA PRO A 87 -9.99 -17.03 -16.47
C PRO A 87 -10.83 -17.88 -17.43
N THR A 88 -12.15 -17.82 -17.29
CA THR A 88 -13.07 -18.39 -18.28
C THR A 88 -12.90 -17.60 -19.58
N GLU A 89 -12.53 -18.31 -20.64
CA GLU A 89 -12.21 -17.77 -21.96
C GLU A 89 -13.40 -17.07 -22.63
N ALA A 90 -13.11 -15.93 -23.27
CA ALA A 90 -13.73 -15.36 -24.48
C ALA A 90 -12.83 -14.16 -24.88
N GLU A 91 -11.99 -14.27 -25.93
CA GLU A 91 -12.30 -13.90 -27.32
C GLU A 91 -12.54 -12.37 -27.50
N THR A 92 -11.92 -11.60 -28.41
CA THR A 92 -10.81 -11.72 -29.40
C THR A 92 -10.06 -10.35 -29.46
N GLU A 93 -9.05 -9.99 -30.28
CA GLU A 93 -8.28 -10.52 -31.43
C GLU A 93 -6.77 -10.26 -31.14
N GLU A 94 -5.82 -11.13 -31.52
CA GLU A 94 -4.99 -11.16 -32.76
C GLU A 94 -3.99 -9.99 -32.96
N GLU A 95 -2.74 -10.34 -33.32
CA GLU A 95 -1.52 -9.51 -33.40
C GLU A 95 -1.37 -8.79 -34.80
N PRO A 96 -0.20 -8.30 -35.31
CA PRO A 96 1.14 -8.09 -34.73
C PRO A 96 1.90 -6.78 -35.11
N LYS A 97 3.01 -6.57 -34.38
CA LYS A 97 4.34 -5.97 -34.71
C LYS A 97 4.54 -5.24 -36.05
N LEU A 98 5.33 -4.15 -36.00
CA LEU A 98 6.52 -4.01 -36.88
C LEU A 98 7.65 -3.21 -36.21
N ASP A 99 8.89 -3.59 -36.49
CA ASP A 99 10.17 -3.00 -36.04
C ASP A 99 10.61 -1.81 -36.94
N SER A 100 11.85 -1.33 -36.72
CA SER A 100 12.67 -0.47 -37.60
C SER A 100 12.41 1.06 -37.56
N ASP A 101 13.41 1.95 -37.66
CA ASP A 101 14.87 1.73 -37.76
C ASP A 101 15.73 2.93 -37.27
N GLU A 102 17.03 2.66 -37.22
CA GLU A 102 18.21 3.54 -37.24
C GLU A 102 18.06 5.06 -37.49
N SER A 103 18.82 5.85 -36.72
CA SER A 103 19.34 7.16 -37.15
C SER A 103 20.62 7.51 -36.39
N THR A 104 21.75 7.29 -37.06
CA THR A 104 23.07 7.82 -36.69
C THR A 104 23.07 9.33 -36.92
N GLU A 105 23.77 10.13 -36.09
CA GLU A 105 24.56 11.28 -36.55
C GLU A 105 25.64 11.68 -35.51
N GLU A 106 26.69 12.25 -36.08
CA GLU A 106 28.04 12.50 -35.58
C GLU A 106 28.14 13.55 -34.45
N ASN A 107 29.12 13.37 -33.54
CA ASN A 107 29.79 14.54 -32.96
C ASN A 107 31.28 14.31 -32.74
N THR A 108 32.06 15.30 -33.15
CA THR A 108 33.51 15.27 -33.29
C THR A 108 34.24 15.74 -32.03
N GLU A 109 35.55 15.53 -31.97
CA GLU A 109 36.53 16.31 -31.19
C GLU A 109 36.65 16.03 -29.66
N GLU A 110 37.81 15.49 -29.23
CA GLU A 110 38.81 16.26 -28.41
C GLU A 110 40.08 15.43 -28.06
N LYS A 111 41.27 16.02 -28.29
CA LYS A 111 42.62 15.79 -27.70
C LYS A 111 43.06 14.36 -27.29
N ARG A 112 44.14 13.87 -27.91
CA ARG A 112 45.50 13.98 -27.32
C ARG A 112 46.63 13.73 -28.31
#